data_AF-A0A1F2ZZA7-F1
#
_entry.id   AF-A0A1F2ZZA7-F1
#
_cell.length_a   1.000
_cell.length_b   1.000
_cell.length_c   1.000
_cell.angle_alpha   90.00
_cell.angle_beta   90.00
_cell.angle_gamma   90.00
#
_symmetry.space_group_name_H-M   'P 1'
#
loop_
_entity.id
_entity.type
_entity.pdbx_description
1 polymer ?
#
loop_
_entity_poly.entity_id
_entity_poly.type
_entity_poly.pdbx_seq_one_letter_code
_entity_poly.pdbx_strand_id
1 'polypeptide(L)'
;MRWLWVIIGVLFAAPANAREARDYKASARLVVNCIEAAEKALVETGVDITRQRIGIETRNCDRTTEDTYQSNKRMYCASAEAEVWYGLMQNAFAALIAHYAMRDAEEGKRQTGVEYEPIVPALKQAHEAWEQGKDCEFARIQPGLGTDRYDAPARCGRDRAADRALLYRRWLRGGTY
;
A
#
# COMPACT_ATOMS: atom_id res chain seq x y z
N MET A 1 -26.43 -21.76 -25.16
CA MET A 1 -25.50 -20.72 -25.66
C MET A 1 -24.50 -20.42 -24.55
N ARG A 2 -23.26 -20.89 -24.75
CA ARG A 2 -22.12 -20.70 -23.85
C ARG A 2 -21.70 -19.23 -23.90
N TRP A 3 -21.82 -18.52 -22.78
CA TRP A 3 -21.32 -17.15 -22.67
C TRP A 3 -19.80 -17.19 -22.50
N LEU A 4 -19.11 -16.53 -23.43
CA LEU A 4 -17.67 -16.38 -23.47
C LEU A 4 -17.15 -15.72 -22.20
N TRP A 5 -16.12 -16.32 -21.63
CA TRP A 5 -15.18 -15.67 -20.74
C TRP A 5 -14.47 -14.55 -21.51
N VAL A 6 -14.97 -13.32 -21.39
CA VAL A 6 -14.16 -12.15 -21.71
C VAL A 6 -13.21 -11.99 -20.53
N ILE A 7 -12.00 -12.50 -20.72
CA ILE A 7 -10.82 -12.13 -19.93
C ILE A 7 -10.66 -10.62 -20.11
N ILE A 8 -11.30 -9.84 -19.24
CA ILE A 8 -10.94 -8.43 -19.06
C ILE A 8 -9.66 -8.48 -18.25
N GLY A 9 -8.55 -8.53 -18.99
CA GLY A 9 -7.23 -8.28 -18.47
C GLY A 9 -7.27 -7.03 -17.60
N VAL A 10 -7.01 -7.26 -16.33
CA VAL A 10 -6.68 -6.29 -15.30
C VAL A 10 -5.67 -5.29 -15.88
N LEU A 11 -6.16 -4.10 -16.19
CA LEU A 11 -5.33 -2.90 -16.27
C LEU A 11 -5.53 -2.19 -14.93
N PHE A 12 -4.85 -2.63 -13.87
CA PHE A 12 -3.70 -1.86 -13.41
C PHE A 12 -2.94 -1.20 -14.58
N ALA A 13 -3.50 -0.14 -15.15
CA ALA A 13 -2.72 0.89 -15.83
C ALA A 13 -2.09 1.75 -14.71
N ALA A 14 -1.21 1.20 -13.89
CA ALA A 14 0.19 0.86 -14.14
C ALA A 14 1.04 1.92 -13.42
N PRO A 15 1.39 1.68 -12.14
CA PRO A 15 2.59 2.29 -11.60
C PRO A 15 3.85 2.04 -12.48
N ALA A 16 3.79 1.03 -13.38
CA ALA A 16 4.84 0.71 -14.35
C ALA A 16 5.26 1.85 -15.30
N ASN A 17 4.42 2.87 -15.55
CA ASN A 17 4.85 4.03 -16.35
C ASN A 17 5.87 4.93 -15.61
N ALA A 18 5.94 4.86 -14.27
CA ALA A 18 6.96 5.58 -13.50
C ALA A 18 8.34 4.91 -13.59
N ARG A 19 8.38 3.58 -13.76
CA ARG A 19 9.62 2.79 -13.86
C ARG A 19 10.46 3.13 -15.10
N GLU A 20 9.83 3.59 -16.18
CA GLU A 20 10.48 3.98 -17.43
C GLU A 20 10.93 5.45 -17.44
N ALA A 21 10.35 6.29 -16.59
CA ALA A 21 10.73 7.69 -16.44
C ALA A 21 11.90 7.80 -15.44
N ARG A 22 13.14 7.57 -15.92
CA ARG A 22 14.38 7.47 -15.11
C ARG A 22 14.60 8.59 -14.07
N ASP A 23 13.95 9.73 -14.24
CA ASP A 23 14.12 10.92 -13.42
C ASP A 23 13.20 10.93 -12.18
N TYR A 24 12.23 10.01 -12.12
CA TYR A 24 11.25 9.91 -11.03
C TYR A 24 11.55 8.72 -10.15
N LYS A 25 12.09 8.97 -8.95
CA LYS A 25 12.49 7.91 -8.02
C LYS A 25 11.97 8.18 -6.62
N ALA A 26 11.55 7.11 -5.97
CA ALA A 26 11.28 7.08 -4.55
C ALA A 26 12.21 6.06 -3.89
N SER A 27 12.79 6.41 -2.75
CA SER A 27 13.68 5.54 -2.00
C SER A 27 12.92 4.72 -0.97
N ALA A 28 12.85 3.41 -1.19
CA ALA A 28 12.31 2.47 -0.20
C ALA A 28 13.03 2.59 1.16
N ARG A 29 14.35 2.81 1.15
CA ARG A 29 15.13 3.00 2.37
C ARG A 29 14.69 4.25 3.14
N LEU A 30 14.42 5.37 2.46
CA LEU A 30 13.97 6.58 3.13
C LEU A 30 12.58 6.40 3.72
N VAL A 31 11.66 5.79 2.98
CA VAL A 31 10.32 5.48 3.48
C VAL A 31 10.39 4.58 4.72
N VAL A 32 11.15 3.49 4.68
CA VAL A 32 11.33 2.56 5.81
C VAL A 32 11.93 3.26 7.02
N ASN A 33 13.04 3.98 6.87
CA ASN A 33 13.67 4.70 7.97
C ASN A 33 12.69 5.71 8.61
N CYS A 34 11.85 6.35 7.79
CA CYS A 34 10.87 7.32 8.26
C CYS A 34 9.73 6.68 9.05
N ILE A 35 9.26 5.50 8.61
CA ILE A 35 8.29 4.67 9.32
C ILE A 35 8.89 4.22 10.65
N GLU A 36 10.07 3.63 10.65
CA GLU A 36 10.73 3.12 11.86
C GLU A 36 10.96 4.22 12.90
N ALA A 37 11.36 5.42 12.47
CA ALA A 37 11.47 6.57 13.35
C ALA A 37 10.12 6.99 13.95
N ALA A 38 9.03 6.96 13.16
CA ALA A 38 7.68 7.23 13.65
C ALA A 38 7.17 6.14 14.60
N GLU A 39 7.47 4.87 14.31
CA GLU A 39 7.11 3.74 15.15
C GLU A 39 7.85 3.77 16.48
N LYS A 40 9.13 4.19 16.49
CA LYS A 40 9.90 4.42 17.71
C LYS A 40 9.31 5.58 18.52
N ALA A 41 8.98 6.70 17.87
CA ALA A 41 8.34 7.84 18.54
C ALA A 41 6.98 7.48 19.16
N LEU A 42 6.20 6.60 18.53
CA LEU A 42 4.96 6.08 19.11
C LEU A 42 5.21 5.35 20.43
N VAL A 43 6.26 4.53 20.52
CA VAL A 43 6.62 3.83 21.77
C VAL A 43 7.03 4.83 22.86
N GLU A 44 7.74 5.90 22.49
CA GLU A 44 8.25 6.89 23.45
C GLU A 44 7.19 7.90 23.90
N THR A 45 6.27 8.29 23.02
CA THR A 45 5.35 9.42 23.22
C THR A 45 3.87 9.02 23.27
N GLY A 46 3.53 7.81 22.84
CA GLY A 46 2.14 7.35 22.66
C GLY A 46 1.42 7.93 21.43
N VAL A 47 2.08 8.77 20.62
CA VAL A 47 1.46 9.42 19.46
C VAL A 47 1.83 8.70 18.16
N ASP A 48 0.83 8.19 17.42
CA ASP A 48 1.05 7.55 16.12
C ASP A 48 1.14 8.60 15.00
N ILE A 49 2.36 8.86 14.55
CA ILE A 49 2.66 9.79 13.44
C ILE A 49 3.04 9.06 12.14
N THR A 50 2.86 7.74 12.06
CA THR A 50 3.30 6.94 10.90
C THR A 50 2.60 7.39 9.60
N ARG A 51 1.33 7.79 9.67
CA ARG A 51 0.58 8.33 8.52
C ARG A 51 1.19 9.63 7.96
N GLN A 52 1.92 10.40 8.78
CA GLN A 52 2.60 11.63 8.29
C GLN A 52 3.78 11.32 7.35
N ARG A 53 4.20 10.05 7.27
CA ARG A 53 5.30 9.62 6.39
C ARG A 53 4.82 9.36 4.96
N ILE A 54 3.50 9.26 4.75
CA ILE A 54 2.91 9.11 3.44
C ILE A 54 3.18 10.38 2.61
N GLY A 55 3.65 10.20 1.37
CA GLY A 55 3.94 11.29 0.46
C GLY A 55 5.31 11.94 0.68
N ILE A 56 6.17 11.41 1.55
CA ILE A 56 7.47 12.04 1.83
C ILE A 56 8.38 12.00 0.61
N GLU A 57 8.44 10.86 -0.08
CA GLU A 57 9.25 10.71 -1.29
C GLU A 57 8.60 11.40 -2.49
N THR A 58 7.26 11.47 -2.54
CA THR A 58 6.54 12.28 -3.51
C THR A 58 6.96 13.75 -3.40
N ARG A 59 6.98 14.31 -2.19
CA ARG A 59 7.42 15.69 -1.95
C ARG A 59 8.91 15.90 -2.26
N ASN A 60 9.75 14.92 -1.94
CA ASN A 60 11.18 15.00 -2.26
C ASN A 60 11.40 15.00 -3.78
N CYS A 61 10.78 14.06 -4.50
CA CYS A 61 10.81 13.96 -5.95
C CYS A 61 10.27 15.23 -6.62
N ASP A 62 9.12 15.75 -6.17
CA ASP A 62 8.53 16.99 -6.70
C ASP A 62 9.49 18.20 -6.60
N ARG A 63 10.35 18.23 -5.58
CA ARG A 63 11.32 19.31 -5.34
C ARG A 63 12.60 19.13 -6.15
N THR A 64 13.05 17.90 -6.37
CA THR A 64 14.36 17.61 -6.99
C THR A 64 14.30 17.36 -8.48
N THR A 65 13.12 17.04 -9.02
CA THR A 65 12.96 16.75 -10.45
C THR A 65 12.55 18.02 -11.21
N GLU A 66 13.37 18.38 -12.19
CA GLU A 66 13.06 19.45 -13.15
C GLU A 66 12.17 18.89 -14.27
N ASP A 67 10.92 19.34 -14.32
CA ASP A 67 10.00 19.05 -15.44
C ASP A 67 9.09 20.26 -15.67
N THR A 68 8.96 20.64 -16.95
CA THR A 68 8.10 21.74 -17.42
C THR A 68 6.61 21.44 -17.17
N TYR A 69 6.21 20.17 -17.19
CA TYR A 69 4.84 19.72 -16.98
C TYR A 69 4.62 19.31 -15.52
N GLN A 70 4.28 20.29 -14.68
CA GLN A 70 4.11 20.11 -13.23
C GLN A 70 3.14 18.99 -12.82
N SER A 71 2.11 18.75 -13.62
CA SER A 71 1.12 17.71 -13.36
C SER A 71 1.64 16.29 -13.65
N ASN A 72 2.43 16.14 -14.72
CA ASN A 72 3.10 14.87 -15.03
C ASN A 72 4.11 14.55 -13.92
N LYS A 73 4.87 15.56 -13.49
CA LYS A 73 5.81 15.42 -12.38
C LYS A 73 5.14 14.86 -11.12
N ARG A 74 4.04 15.48 -10.67
CA ARG A 74 3.30 15.05 -9.48
C ARG A 74 2.77 13.62 -9.61
N MET A 75 2.19 13.29 -10.77
CA MET A 75 1.71 11.95 -11.06
C MET A 75 2.84 10.91 -10.97
N TYR A 76 3.97 11.14 -11.65
CA TYR A 76 5.10 10.21 -11.65
C TYR A 76 5.76 10.08 -10.28
N CYS A 77 5.96 11.18 -9.56
CA CYS A 77 6.49 11.15 -8.19
C CYS A 77 5.56 10.39 -7.23
N ALA A 78 4.24 10.60 -7.31
CA ALA A 78 3.27 9.88 -6.49
C ALA A 78 3.24 8.37 -6.85
N SER A 79 3.34 8.05 -8.13
CA SER A 79 3.35 6.66 -8.63
C SER A 79 4.61 5.91 -8.20
N ALA A 80 5.79 6.57 -8.25
CA ALA A 80 7.04 6.00 -7.77
C ALA A 80 7.00 5.67 -6.27
N GLU A 81 6.43 6.56 -5.44
CA GLU A 81 6.24 6.23 -4.02
C GLU A 81 5.16 5.17 -3.81
N ALA A 82 4.11 5.12 -4.65
CA ALA A 82 3.10 4.06 -4.59
C ALA A 82 3.71 2.67 -4.80
N GLU A 83 4.65 2.51 -5.73
CA GLU A 83 5.38 1.24 -5.93
C GLU A 83 6.14 0.82 -4.68
N VAL A 84 6.83 1.77 -4.05
CA VAL A 84 7.55 1.53 -2.80
C VAL A 84 6.59 1.05 -1.72
N TRP A 85 5.48 1.76 -1.50
CA TRP A 85 4.48 1.37 -0.50
C TRP A 85 3.84 0.02 -0.81
N TYR A 86 3.60 -0.29 -2.09
CA TYR A 86 3.07 -1.60 -2.49
C TYR A 86 4.04 -2.74 -2.15
N GLY A 87 5.34 -2.57 -2.43
CA GLY A 87 6.36 -3.53 -2.02
C GLY A 87 6.44 -3.70 -0.49
N LEU A 88 6.35 -2.58 0.26
CA LEU A 88 6.32 -2.63 1.73
C LEU A 88 5.06 -3.32 2.26
N MET A 89 3.92 -3.11 1.62
CA MET A 89 2.65 -3.76 1.94
C MET A 89 2.74 -5.28 1.74
N GLN A 90 3.28 -5.74 0.60
CA GLN A 90 3.49 -7.16 0.33
C GLN A 90 4.44 -7.81 1.33
N ASN A 91 5.55 -7.15 1.65
CA ASN A 91 6.51 -7.64 2.64
C ASN A 91 5.88 -7.74 4.04
N ALA A 92 5.13 -6.71 4.46
CA ALA A 92 4.43 -6.71 5.75
C ALA A 92 3.34 -7.78 5.80
N PHE A 93 2.61 -8.01 4.71
CA PHE A 93 1.61 -9.07 4.62
C PHE A 93 2.25 -10.46 4.71
N ALA A 94 3.35 -10.71 3.99
CA ALA A 94 4.06 -11.98 4.07
C ALA A 94 4.56 -12.27 5.51
N ALA A 95 5.09 -11.25 6.19
CA ALA A 95 5.48 -11.35 7.60
C ALA A 95 4.29 -11.63 8.51
N LEU A 96 3.13 -10.99 8.26
CA LEU A 96 1.90 -11.21 9.02
C LEU A 96 1.38 -12.65 8.87
N ILE A 97 1.38 -13.18 7.64
CA ILE A 97 1.01 -14.57 7.37
C ILE A 97 1.95 -15.54 8.08
N ALA A 98 3.26 -15.30 8.02
CA ALA A 98 4.24 -16.13 8.72
C ALA A 98 4.03 -16.11 10.25
N HIS A 99 3.77 -14.94 10.83
CA HIS A 99 3.49 -14.78 12.25
C HIS A 99 2.26 -15.58 12.70
N TYR A 100 1.14 -15.45 11.99
CA TYR A 100 -0.10 -16.15 12.36
C TYR A 100 -0.13 -17.62 11.96
N ALA A 101 0.63 -18.05 10.95
CA ALA A 101 0.71 -19.47 10.58
C ALA A 101 1.28 -20.33 11.72
N MET A 102 2.29 -19.82 12.44
CA MET A 102 2.81 -20.50 13.62
C MET A 102 1.75 -20.60 14.72
N ARG A 103 1.06 -19.49 14.99
CA ARG A 103 0.00 -19.41 16.01
C ARG A 103 -1.17 -20.34 15.70
N ASP A 104 -1.66 -20.34 14.46
CA ASP A 104 -2.72 -21.22 14.00
C ASP A 104 -2.35 -22.71 14.16
N ALA A 105 -1.09 -23.06 13.87
CA ALA A 105 -0.59 -24.42 14.03
C ALA A 105 -0.43 -24.86 15.50
N GLU A 106 -0.14 -23.92 16.40
CA GLU A 106 -0.05 -24.18 17.84
C GLU A 106 -1.44 -24.31 18.49
N GLU A 107 -2.35 -23.38 18.21
CA GLU A 107 -3.70 -23.40 18.75
C GLU A 107 -4.52 -24.56 18.19
N GLY A 108 -4.35 -24.92 16.91
CA GLY A 108 -5.01 -26.08 16.30
C GLY A 108 -4.62 -27.43 16.94
N LYS A 109 -3.51 -27.50 17.69
CA LYS A 109 -3.12 -28.68 18.47
C LYS A 109 -3.73 -28.68 19.87
N ARG A 110 -4.16 -27.53 20.39
CA ARG A 110 -4.74 -27.42 21.73
C ARG A 110 -6.19 -27.87 21.67
N GLN A 111 -6.49 -29.04 22.23
CA GLN A 111 -7.85 -29.55 22.34
C GLN A 111 -8.59 -28.82 23.47
N THR A 112 -9.20 -27.67 23.17
CA THR A 112 -9.92 -26.85 24.16
C THR A 112 -11.44 -27.06 24.14
N GLY A 113 -11.96 -27.98 23.31
CA GLY A 113 -13.40 -28.23 23.18
C GLY A 113 -14.17 -27.10 22.48
N VAL A 114 -13.49 -26.01 22.11
CA VAL A 114 -13.99 -24.93 21.26
C VAL A 114 -13.27 -25.03 19.93
N GLU A 115 -14.00 -24.94 18.82
CA GLU A 115 -13.42 -24.94 17.48
C GLU A 115 -12.56 -23.68 17.28
N TYR A 116 -11.28 -23.88 16.99
CA TYR A 116 -10.36 -22.78 16.68
C TYR A 116 -10.51 -22.42 15.19
N GLU A 117 -10.88 -21.17 14.91
CA GLU A 117 -10.92 -20.64 13.55
C GLU A 117 -9.54 -20.07 13.16
N PRO A 118 -8.85 -20.63 12.15
CA PRO A 118 -7.53 -20.14 11.73
C PRO A 118 -7.60 -18.74 11.14
N ILE A 119 -6.65 -17.88 11.50
CA ILE A 119 -6.61 -16.48 11.08
C ILE A 119 -6.05 -16.35 9.65
N VAL A 120 -5.11 -17.21 9.26
CA VAL A 120 -4.40 -17.09 7.96
C VAL A 120 -5.32 -17.12 6.74
N PRO A 121 -6.32 -18.02 6.63
CA PRO A 121 -7.28 -18.00 5.51
C PRO A 121 -8.06 -16.68 5.42
N ALA A 122 -8.57 -16.18 6.55
CA ALA A 122 -9.31 -14.92 6.61
C ALA A 122 -8.43 -13.72 6.21
N LEU A 123 -7.16 -13.70 6.65
CA LEU A 123 -6.19 -12.69 6.24
C LEU A 123 -5.93 -12.68 4.73
N LYS A 124 -5.78 -13.86 4.11
CA LYS A 124 -5.61 -13.99 2.66
C LYS A 124 -6.83 -13.48 1.89
N GLN A 125 -8.03 -13.88 2.32
CA GLN A 125 -9.26 -13.43 1.70
C GLN A 125 -9.43 -11.90 1.81
N ALA A 126 -9.13 -11.32 2.98
CA ALA A 126 -9.21 -9.87 3.19
C ALA A 126 -8.18 -9.09 2.35
N HIS A 127 -6.97 -9.65 2.18
CA HIS A 127 -5.94 -9.07 1.31
C HIS A 127 -6.38 -9.08 -0.15
N GLU A 128 -6.84 -10.23 -0.65
CA GLU A 128 -7.32 -10.39 -2.02
C GLU A 128 -8.51 -9.45 -2.31
N ALA A 129 -9.48 -9.35 -1.39
CA ALA A 129 -10.61 -8.43 -1.52
C ALA A 129 -10.17 -6.96 -1.58
N TRP A 130 -9.11 -6.59 -0.86
CA TRP A 130 -8.54 -5.25 -0.92
C TRP A 130 -7.83 -4.97 -2.25
N GLU A 131 -7.06 -5.93 -2.76
CA GLU A 131 -6.38 -5.81 -4.07
C GLU A 131 -7.39 -5.67 -5.22
N GLN A 132 -8.56 -6.32 -5.11
CA GLN A 132 -9.65 -6.23 -6.08
C GLN A 132 -10.46 -4.93 -5.97
N GLY A 133 -10.30 -4.16 -4.89
CA GLY A 133 -11.03 -2.91 -4.65
C GLY A 133 -10.74 -1.85 -5.71
N LYS A 134 -11.80 -1.18 -6.19
CA LYS A 134 -11.71 -0.13 -7.23
C LYS A 134 -11.72 1.29 -6.66
N ASP A 135 -11.42 1.47 -5.38
CA ASP A 135 -11.64 2.74 -4.65
C ASP A 135 -10.95 3.95 -5.31
N CYS A 136 -9.81 3.75 -5.96
CA CYS A 136 -9.08 4.82 -6.65
C CYS A 136 -9.56 5.13 -8.07
N GLU A 137 -10.43 4.30 -8.67
CA GLU A 137 -11.08 4.62 -9.94
C GLU A 137 -12.04 5.81 -9.79
N PHE A 138 -12.66 6.00 -8.61
CA PHE A 138 -13.48 7.18 -8.33
C PHE A 138 -12.66 8.48 -8.38
N ALA A 139 -11.39 8.44 -7.97
CA ALA A 139 -10.50 9.59 -8.07
C ALA A 139 -10.23 10.03 -9.53
N ARG A 140 -10.46 9.14 -10.52
CA ARG A 140 -10.37 9.47 -11.95
C ARG A 140 -11.59 10.22 -12.47
N ILE A 141 -12.72 10.12 -11.76
CA ILE A 141 -14.02 10.69 -12.17
C ILE A 141 -14.12 12.18 -11.80
N GLN A 142 -13.11 12.75 -11.12
CA GLN A 142 -13.13 14.15 -10.72
C GLN A 142 -13.11 15.12 -11.92
N PRO A 143 -13.95 16.18 -11.89
CA PRO A 143 -13.85 17.27 -12.86
C PRO A 143 -12.49 17.96 -12.71
N GLY A 144 -11.75 18.09 -13.80
CA GLY A 144 -10.41 18.69 -13.81
C GLY A 144 -9.84 18.77 -15.22
N LEU A 145 -8.80 19.60 -15.39
CA LEU A 145 -8.03 19.64 -16.63
C LEU A 145 -7.33 18.29 -16.82
N GLY A 146 -7.05 17.91 -18.07
CA GLY A 146 -6.70 16.53 -18.45
C GLY A 146 -5.66 15.84 -17.58
N THR A 147 -4.75 16.59 -16.95
CA THR A 147 -3.69 16.06 -16.10
C THR A 147 -4.06 15.86 -14.62
N ASP A 148 -5.04 16.58 -14.08
CA ASP A 148 -5.54 16.40 -12.71
C ASP A 148 -6.21 15.03 -12.52
N ARG A 149 -6.75 14.49 -13.62
CA ARG A 149 -7.35 13.14 -13.71
C ARG A 149 -6.36 12.01 -13.53
N TYR A 150 -5.05 12.29 -13.54
CA TYR A 150 -4.00 11.28 -13.36
C TYR A 150 -3.22 11.45 -12.04
N ASP A 151 -3.05 12.67 -11.52
CA ASP A 151 -2.40 12.92 -10.22
C ASP A 151 -3.25 12.36 -9.06
N ALA A 152 -4.54 12.67 -9.01
CA ALA A 152 -5.42 12.24 -7.91
C ALA A 152 -5.50 10.69 -7.75
N PRO A 153 -5.65 9.89 -8.82
CA PRO A 153 -5.58 8.44 -8.73
C PRO A 153 -4.22 7.91 -8.26
N ALA A 154 -3.11 8.50 -8.72
CA ALA A 154 -1.76 8.09 -8.31
C ALA A 154 -1.55 8.30 -6.80
N ARG A 155 -1.99 9.45 -6.28
CA ARG A 155 -1.98 9.73 -4.82
C ARG A 155 -2.88 8.77 -4.05
N CYS A 156 -4.09 8.50 -4.56
CA CYS A 156 -4.98 7.53 -3.94
C CYS A 156 -4.33 6.14 -3.85
N GLY A 157 -3.71 5.66 -4.94
CA GLY A 157 -3.01 4.39 -4.97
C GLY A 157 -1.88 4.32 -3.95
N ARG A 158 -1.06 5.38 -3.88
CA ARG A 158 -0.01 5.54 -2.88
C ARG A 158 -0.55 5.45 -1.46
N ASP A 159 -1.55 6.28 -1.14
CA ASP A 159 -2.07 6.42 0.22
C ASP A 159 -2.75 5.12 0.68
N ARG A 160 -3.46 4.44 -0.22
CA ARG A 160 -4.08 3.13 0.06
C ARG A 160 -3.05 2.04 0.32
N ALA A 161 -2.03 1.94 -0.52
CA ALA A 161 -0.95 0.97 -0.33
C ALA A 161 -0.21 1.25 1.00
N ALA A 162 0.03 2.53 1.30
CA ALA A 162 0.68 2.95 2.53
C ALA A 162 -0.15 2.62 3.77
N ASP A 163 -1.44 2.97 3.77
CA ASP A 163 -2.36 2.65 4.86
C ASP A 163 -2.42 1.16 5.13
N ARG A 164 -2.46 0.34 4.08
CA ARG A 164 -2.49 -1.11 4.22
C ARG A 164 -1.17 -1.66 4.75
N ALA A 165 -0.02 -1.15 4.27
CA ALA A 165 1.30 -1.50 4.81
C ALA A 165 1.41 -1.16 6.31
N LEU A 166 1.00 0.06 6.69
CA LEU A 166 1.04 0.53 8.07
C LEU A 166 0.10 -0.29 8.98
N LEU A 167 -1.08 -0.68 8.50
CA LEU A 167 -1.99 -1.56 9.22
C LEU A 167 -1.35 -2.93 9.51
N TYR A 168 -0.76 -3.58 8.50
CA TYR A 168 -0.09 -4.86 8.70
C TYR A 168 1.09 -4.76 9.68
N ARG A 169 1.87 -3.68 9.59
CA ARG A 169 2.96 -3.41 10.55
C ARG A 169 2.45 -3.12 11.97
N ARG A 170 1.30 -2.47 12.11
CA ARG A 170 0.65 -2.26 13.42
C ARG A 170 0.23 -3.59 14.05
N TRP A 171 -0.39 -4.47 13.27
CA TRP A 171 -0.78 -5.80 13.73
C TRP A 171 0.42 -6.65 14.16
N LEU A 172 1.52 -6.63 13.39
CA LEU A 172 2.77 -7.30 13.77
C LEU A 172 3.35 -6.82 15.11
N ARG A 173 2.99 -5.61 15.55
CA ARG A 173 3.37 -5.03 16.85
C ARG A 173 2.31 -5.24 17.94
N GLY A 174 1.27 -6.02 17.67
CA GLY A 174 0.18 -6.30 18.62
C GLY A 174 -0.88 -5.22 18.72
N GLY A 175 -0.86 -4.19 17.86
CA GLY A 175 -1.93 -3.19 17.81
C GLY A 175 -3.15 -3.69 17.02
N THR A 176 -4.35 -3.32 17.45
CA THR A 176 -5.61 -3.61 16.72
C THR A 176 -5.95 -2.52 15.69
N TYR A 177 -7.04 -2.72 14.92
CA TYR A 177 -7.56 -1.76 13.95
C TYR A 177 -7.88 -0.41 14.60
#